data_AF-A0A2S6GIV6-F1
#
_entry.id   AF-A0A2S6GIV6-F1
#
_cell.length_a   1.000
_cell.length_b   1.000
_cell.length_c   1.000
_cell.angle_alpha   90.00
_cell.angle_beta   90.00
_cell.angle_gamma   90.00
#
_symmetry.space_group_name_H-M   'P 1'
#
loop_
_entity.id
_entity.type
_entity.pdbx_description
1 polymer ?
#
loop_
_entity_poly.entity_id
_entity_poly.type
_entity_poly.pdbx_seq_one_letter_code
_entity_poly.pdbx_strand_id
1 'polypeptide(L)'
;MANYKIHDNPVRDEWMQKIDGLRTLAQGAAFLVDFRKKYTTPLRADYSLELDWGWVEVKIEEKVAMLKHHEFNDQQFLNNNTCGTNAQKVADAVVAKMAACTDKYEAEKLHIDFRIKNKPPIMPVNVFMDTDRILGTKLMELRNTDYYALSLEQLRKERGVKVIALQS
;
A
#
# COMPACT_ATOMS: atom_id res chain seq x y z
N MET A 1 15.15 21.93 3.68
CA MET A 1 13.79 21.66 3.16
C MET A 1 13.42 22.79 2.24
N ALA A 2 12.83 22.49 1.09
CA ALA A 2 12.38 23.54 0.17
C ALA A 2 11.27 24.35 0.84
N ASN A 3 11.34 25.69 0.72
CA ASN A 3 10.61 26.65 1.55
C ASN A 3 9.22 26.98 0.97
N TYR A 4 8.51 25.98 0.45
CA TYR A 4 7.16 26.14 -0.11
C TYR A 4 6.08 25.87 0.95
N LYS A 5 4.85 26.35 0.72
CA LYS A 5 3.72 26.15 1.64
C LYS A 5 3.38 24.65 1.75
N ILE A 6 2.86 24.24 2.90
CA ILE A 6 2.60 22.80 3.18
C ILE A 6 1.55 22.23 2.22
N HIS A 7 0.45 22.95 1.97
CA HIS A 7 -0.71 22.40 1.25
C HIS A 7 -0.77 22.76 -0.23
N ASP A 8 -0.02 23.76 -0.65
CA ASP A 8 -0.02 24.36 -1.98
C ASP A 8 1.44 24.58 -2.39
N ASN A 9 1.96 23.67 -3.23
CA ASN A 9 3.37 23.61 -3.53
C ASN A 9 3.63 23.04 -4.93
N PRO A 10 4.79 23.40 -5.54
CA PRO A 10 5.11 22.98 -6.90
C PRO A 10 5.22 21.47 -7.07
N VAL A 11 5.52 20.72 -6.00
CA VAL A 11 5.56 19.25 -6.07
C VAL A 11 4.16 18.70 -6.32
N ARG A 12 3.15 19.17 -5.58
CA ARG A 12 1.75 18.78 -5.78
C ARG A 12 1.23 19.19 -7.15
N ASP A 13 1.60 20.37 -7.63
CA ASP A 13 1.23 20.85 -8.98
C ASP A 13 1.79 19.93 -10.07
N GLU A 14 3.07 19.55 -9.98
CA GLU A 14 3.71 18.63 -10.91
C GLU A 14 3.00 17.25 -10.93
N TRP A 15 2.62 16.74 -9.75
CA TRP A 15 1.89 15.49 -9.66
C TRP A 15 0.47 15.58 -10.21
N MET A 16 -0.23 16.71 -10.01
CA MET A 16 -1.53 16.94 -10.62
C MET A 16 -1.45 16.91 -12.15
N GLN A 17 -0.43 17.51 -12.76
CA GLN A 17 -0.23 17.43 -14.21
C GLN A 17 -0.06 15.99 -14.71
N LYS A 18 0.66 15.14 -13.96
CA LYS A 18 0.82 13.71 -14.29
C LYS A 18 -0.51 12.96 -14.18
N ILE A 19 -1.29 13.23 -13.13
CA ILE A 19 -2.60 12.62 -12.87
C ILE A 19 -3.61 13.02 -13.96
N ASP A 20 -3.59 14.29 -14.35
CA ASP A 20 -4.41 14.85 -15.43
C ASP A 20 -4.07 14.25 -16.79
N GLY A 21 -2.92 13.60 -16.96
CA GLY A 21 -2.53 12.85 -18.15
C GLY A 21 -3.15 11.45 -18.26
N LEU A 22 -3.72 10.90 -17.18
CA LEU A 22 -4.27 9.53 -17.17
C LEU A 22 -5.61 9.47 -17.91
N ARG A 23 -5.74 8.57 -18.89
CA ARG A 23 -6.92 8.48 -19.79
C ARG A 23 -7.71 7.19 -19.66
N THR A 24 -7.09 6.12 -19.18
CA THR A 24 -7.71 4.80 -19.07
C THR A 24 -7.52 4.20 -17.68
N LEU A 25 -8.42 3.33 -17.26
CA LEU A 25 -8.35 2.63 -15.98
C LEU A 25 -7.07 1.84 -15.84
N ALA A 26 -6.65 1.14 -16.90
CA ALA A 26 -5.41 0.37 -16.91
C ALA A 26 -4.17 1.24 -16.63
N GLN A 27 -4.08 2.40 -17.29
CA GLN A 27 -2.99 3.37 -17.03
C GLN A 27 -3.03 3.89 -15.60
N GLY A 28 -4.21 4.31 -15.12
CA GLY A 28 -4.36 4.85 -13.78
C GLY A 28 -4.04 3.83 -12.69
N ALA A 29 -4.51 2.59 -12.85
CA ALA A 29 -4.26 1.51 -11.91
C ALA A 29 -2.77 1.15 -11.83
N ALA A 30 -2.09 1.03 -12.98
CA ALA A 30 -0.65 0.79 -13.02
C ALA A 30 0.12 1.94 -12.35
N PHE A 31 -0.23 3.18 -12.70
CA PHE A 31 0.38 4.39 -12.12
C PHE A 31 0.24 4.43 -10.59
N LEU A 32 -0.95 4.11 -10.05
CA LEU A 32 -1.21 4.07 -8.61
C LEU A 32 -0.40 2.99 -7.90
N VAL A 33 -0.34 1.78 -8.45
CA VAL A 33 0.43 0.68 -7.84
C VAL A 33 1.92 1.00 -7.84
N ASP A 34 2.45 1.57 -8.92
CA ASP A 34 3.85 1.96 -8.99
C ASP A 34 4.18 3.16 -8.09
N PHE A 35 3.26 4.12 -7.97
CA PHE A 35 3.36 5.19 -6.98
C PHE A 35 3.48 4.63 -5.56
N ARG A 36 2.60 3.70 -5.19
CA ARG A 36 2.59 3.07 -3.86
C ARG A 36 3.90 2.34 -3.57
N LYS A 37 4.39 1.52 -4.51
CA LYS A 37 5.69 0.84 -4.36
C LYS A 37 6.84 1.82 -4.16
N LYS A 38 6.82 2.94 -4.89
CA LYS A 38 7.94 3.87 -4.90
C LYS A 38 7.98 4.75 -3.65
N TYR A 39 6.85 5.24 -3.16
CA TYR A 39 6.83 6.33 -2.17
C TYR A 39 6.13 6.00 -0.84
N THR A 40 5.53 4.82 -0.69
CA THR A 40 4.73 4.48 0.51
C THR A 40 5.32 3.33 1.30
N THR A 41 4.99 3.31 2.60
CA THR A 41 5.44 2.30 3.59
C THR A 41 6.93 2.39 3.94
N PRO A 42 7.40 1.70 5.00
CA PRO A 42 8.83 1.63 5.31
C PRO A 42 9.69 0.97 4.22
N LEU A 43 9.07 0.23 3.29
CA LEU A 43 9.75 -0.46 2.19
C LEU A 43 9.82 0.36 0.90
N ARG A 44 9.44 1.65 0.95
CA ARG A 44 9.47 2.54 -0.20
C ARG A 44 10.89 2.68 -0.78
N ALA A 45 10.97 2.79 -2.10
CA ALA A 45 12.23 3.02 -2.80
C ALA A 45 12.73 4.46 -2.67
N ASP A 46 11.83 5.41 -2.41
CA ASP A 46 12.12 6.84 -2.50
C ASP A 46 11.37 7.62 -1.40
N TYR A 47 12.11 8.42 -0.65
CA TYR A 47 11.61 9.26 0.44
C TYR A 47 11.48 10.74 0.04
N SER A 48 11.71 11.09 -1.23
CA SER A 48 11.62 12.47 -1.73
C SER A 48 10.24 13.11 -1.56
N LEU A 49 9.19 12.29 -1.45
CA LEU A 49 7.80 12.73 -1.24
C LEU A 49 7.31 12.55 0.21
N GLU A 50 8.19 12.44 1.21
CA GLU A 50 7.79 12.15 2.60
C GLU A 50 6.64 13.02 3.13
N LEU A 51 6.61 14.30 2.75
CA LEU A 51 5.61 15.27 3.23
C LEU A 51 4.38 15.40 2.32
N ASP A 52 4.38 14.76 1.14
CA ASP A 52 3.36 14.97 0.10
C ASP A 52 2.72 13.67 -0.41
N TRP A 53 3.36 12.51 -0.20
CA TRP A 53 2.92 11.25 -0.82
C TRP A 53 1.48 10.89 -0.46
N GLY A 54 1.04 11.16 0.78
CA GLY A 54 -0.32 10.84 1.22
C GLY A 54 -1.38 11.65 0.48
N TRP A 55 -1.11 12.92 0.19
CA TRP A 55 -2.03 13.75 -0.59
C TRP A 55 -2.01 13.36 -2.06
N VAL A 56 -0.82 13.10 -2.62
CA VAL A 56 -0.69 12.66 -4.02
C VAL A 56 -1.37 11.31 -4.23
N GLU A 57 -1.22 10.35 -3.32
CA GLU A 57 -1.91 9.04 -3.39
C GLU A 57 -3.41 9.24 -3.54
N VAL A 58 -4.02 10.07 -2.68
CA VAL A 58 -5.47 10.35 -2.73
C VAL A 58 -5.90 10.94 -4.08
N LYS A 59 -5.12 11.85 -4.67
CA LYS A 59 -5.44 12.42 -5.99
C LYS A 59 -5.36 11.42 -7.12
N ILE A 60 -4.42 10.47 -7.03
CA ILE A 60 -4.37 9.34 -7.97
C ILE A 60 -5.59 8.43 -7.73
N GLU A 61 -5.94 8.14 -6.49
CA GLU A 61 -7.11 7.31 -6.12
C GLU A 61 -8.42 7.90 -6.66
N GLU A 62 -8.65 9.20 -6.49
CA GLU A 62 -9.81 9.92 -7.06
C GLU A 62 -9.89 9.72 -8.58
N LYS A 63 -8.77 9.91 -9.29
CA LYS A 63 -8.71 9.74 -10.75
C LYS A 63 -9.00 8.30 -11.18
N VAL A 64 -8.42 7.32 -10.50
CA VAL A 64 -8.62 5.89 -10.80
C VAL A 64 -10.06 5.47 -10.51
N ALA A 65 -10.66 5.96 -9.42
CA ALA A 65 -12.05 5.69 -9.08
C ALA A 65 -13.01 6.21 -10.15
N MET A 66 -12.79 7.43 -10.65
CA MET A 66 -13.57 8.01 -11.75
C MET A 66 -13.43 7.21 -13.05
N LEU A 67 -12.21 6.82 -13.43
CA LEU A 67 -11.97 5.97 -14.59
C LEU A 67 -12.64 4.59 -14.43
N LYS A 68 -12.60 4.02 -13.23
CA LYS A 68 -13.25 2.74 -12.93
C LYS A 68 -14.76 2.83 -13.10
N HIS A 69 -15.38 3.89 -12.58
CA HIS A 69 -16.81 4.11 -12.71
C HIS A 69 -17.25 4.27 -14.17
N HIS A 70 -16.41 4.91 -15.01
CA HIS A 70 -16.70 5.06 -16.43
C HIS A 70 -16.54 3.75 -17.23
N GLU A 71 -15.53 2.93 -16.92
CA GLU A 71 -15.19 1.74 -17.72
C GLU A 71 -15.87 0.45 -17.27
N PHE A 72 -16.22 0.32 -15.99
CA PHE A 72 -16.84 -0.91 -15.45
C PHE A 72 -18.36 -0.79 -15.38
N ASN A 73 -19.05 -1.89 -15.65
CA ASN A 73 -20.44 -2.05 -15.25
C ASN A 73 -20.55 -2.38 -13.74
N ASP A 74 -21.76 -2.37 -13.19
CA ASP A 74 -22.01 -2.61 -11.75
C ASP A 74 -21.42 -3.94 -11.25
N GLN A 75 -21.56 -5.02 -12.02
CA GLN A 75 -21.02 -6.32 -11.62
C GLN A 75 -19.50 -6.31 -11.57
N GLN A 76 -18.84 -5.72 -12.56
CA GLN A 76 -17.38 -5.57 -12.58
C GLN A 76 -16.93 -4.63 -11.46
N PHE A 77 -17.64 -3.54 -11.22
CA PHE A 77 -17.31 -2.56 -10.19
C PHE A 77 -17.28 -3.19 -8.79
N LEU A 78 -18.28 -4.03 -8.49
CA LEU A 78 -18.45 -4.68 -7.20
C LEU A 78 -17.53 -5.90 -6.99
N ASN A 79 -17.21 -6.64 -8.06
CA ASN A 79 -16.60 -7.97 -7.93
C ASN A 79 -15.18 -8.07 -8.49
N ASN A 80 -14.72 -7.11 -9.28
CA ASN A 80 -13.42 -7.18 -9.94
C ASN A 80 -12.45 -6.11 -9.46
N ASN A 81 -11.16 -6.47 -9.49
CA ASN A 81 -10.08 -5.51 -9.45
C ASN A 81 -10.04 -4.69 -10.74
N THR A 82 -9.33 -3.56 -10.75
CA THR A 82 -9.21 -2.68 -11.92
C THR A 82 -8.60 -3.33 -13.16
N CYS A 83 -7.88 -4.45 -13.01
CA CYS A 83 -7.39 -5.26 -14.14
C CYS A 83 -8.40 -6.31 -14.65
N GLY A 84 -9.62 -6.34 -14.12
CA GLY A 84 -10.69 -7.26 -14.52
C GLY A 84 -10.66 -8.63 -13.82
N THR A 85 -9.66 -8.93 -12.99
CA THR A 85 -9.62 -10.18 -12.21
C THR A 85 -10.65 -10.16 -11.10
N ASN A 86 -11.27 -11.30 -10.81
CA ASN A 86 -12.17 -11.45 -9.66
C ASN A 86 -11.43 -11.14 -8.34
N ALA A 87 -11.96 -10.19 -7.58
CA ALA A 87 -11.35 -9.69 -6.35
C ALA A 87 -11.29 -10.76 -5.26
N GLN A 88 -12.35 -11.55 -5.11
CA GLN A 88 -12.41 -12.62 -4.11
C GLN A 88 -11.33 -13.68 -4.33
N LYS A 89 -11.08 -14.08 -5.59
CA LYS A 89 -9.99 -15.01 -5.91
C LYS A 89 -8.61 -14.48 -5.50
N VAL A 90 -8.39 -13.17 -5.66
CA VAL A 90 -7.13 -12.53 -5.23
C VAL A 90 -7.04 -12.49 -3.71
N ALA A 91 -8.15 -12.19 -3.02
CA ALA A 91 -8.25 -12.21 -1.56
C ALA A 91 -7.98 -13.62 -0.99
N ASP A 92 -8.66 -14.64 -1.50
CA ASP A 92 -8.51 -16.03 -1.05
C ASP A 92 -7.06 -16.51 -1.20
N ALA A 93 -6.42 -16.16 -2.32
CA ALA A 93 -5.03 -16.54 -2.58
C ALA A 93 -4.04 -15.88 -1.60
N VAL A 94 -4.25 -14.61 -1.22
CA VAL A 94 -3.36 -13.94 -0.25
C VAL A 94 -3.63 -14.40 1.19
N VAL A 95 -4.89 -14.65 1.54
CA VAL A 95 -5.27 -15.20 2.85
C VAL A 95 -4.66 -16.58 3.04
N ALA A 96 -4.70 -17.45 2.02
CA ALA A 96 -4.07 -18.77 2.08
C ALA A 96 -2.55 -18.67 2.31
N LYS A 97 -1.87 -17.73 1.62
CA LYS A 97 -0.43 -17.48 1.83
C LYS A 97 -0.15 -17.01 3.27
N MET A 98 -0.95 -16.08 3.78
CA MET A 98 -0.77 -15.55 5.13
C MET A 98 -1.02 -16.60 6.20
N ALA A 99 -2.02 -17.47 6.01
CA ALA A 99 -2.29 -18.59 6.92
C ALA A 99 -1.09 -19.55 7.03
N ALA A 100 -0.34 -19.72 5.94
CA ALA A 100 0.86 -20.56 5.89
C ALA A 100 2.11 -19.89 6.48
N CYS A 101 2.10 -18.57 6.73
CA CYS A 101 3.25 -17.88 7.32
C CYS A 101 3.49 -18.33 8.77
N THR A 102 4.74 -18.69 9.05
CA THR A 102 5.24 -18.99 10.40
C THR A 102 6.20 -17.92 10.91
N ASP A 103 6.69 -17.05 10.03
CA ASP A 103 7.61 -15.96 10.35
C ASP A 103 6.92 -14.58 10.27
N LYS A 104 7.18 -13.74 11.28
CA LYS A 104 6.59 -12.39 11.37
C LYS A 104 7.12 -11.43 10.31
N TYR A 105 8.34 -11.63 9.83
CA TYR A 105 8.95 -10.77 8.79
C TYR A 105 8.48 -11.14 7.38
N GLU A 106 8.17 -12.40 7.12
CA GLU A 106 7.48 -12.81 5.90
C GLU A 106 6.03 -12.28 5.89
N ALA A 107 5.31 -12.48 6.99
CA ALA A 107 3.93 -12.01 7.14
C ALA A 107 3.81 -10.48 6.98
N GLU A 108 4.74 -9.69 7.54
CA GLU A 108 4.69 -8.23 7.39
C GLU A 108 4.85 -7.81 5.93
N LYS A 109 5.77 -8.46 5.20
CA LYS A 109 6.04 -8.13 3.79
C LYS A 109 4.83 -8.50 2.94
N LEU A 110 4.23 -9.66 3.19
CA LEU A 110 3.03 -10.10 2.49
C LEU A 110 1.86 -9.11 2.69
N HIS A 111 1.63 -8.66 3.93
CA HIS A 111 0.57 -7.71 4.23
C HIS A 111 0.83 -6.32 3.63
N ILE A 112 2.07 -5.83 3.70
CA ILE A 112 2.48 -4.58 3.05
C ILE A 112 2.27 -4.66 1.54
N ASP A 113 2.73 -5.73 0.91
CA ASP A 113 2.59 -5.96 -0.53
C ASP A 113 1.13 -6.04 -0.97
N PHE A 114 0.28 -6.71 -0.18
CA PHE A 114 -1.15 -6.75 -0.43
C PHE A 114 -1.74 -5.34 -0.49
N ARG A 115 -1.43 -4.51 0.50
CA ARG A 115 -1.94 -3.13 0.59
C ARG A 115 -1.43 -2.26 -0.57
N ILE A 116 -0.14 -2.36 -0.91
CA ILE A 116 0.44 -1.64 -2.05
C ILE A 116 -0.31 -2.00 -3.35
N LYS A 117 -0.56 -3.29 -3.57
CA LYS A 117 -1.13 -3.79 -4.83
C LYS A 117 -2.65 -3.66 -4.90
N ASN A 118 -3.37 -3.68 -3.78
CA ASN A 118 -4.82 -3.86 -3.78
C ASN A 118 -5.61 -2.79 -3.02
N LYS A 119 -4.98 -1.83 -2.31
CA LYS A 119 -5.73 -0.76 -1.64
C LYS A 119 -6.69 -0.09 -2.65
N PRO A 120 -7.96 0.18 -2.27
CA PRO A 120 -8.92 0.84 -3.14
C PRO A 120 -8.33 2.11 -3.80
N PRO A 121 -8.74 2.46 -5.03
CA PRO A 121 -9.80 1.86 -5.84
C PRO A 121 -9.39 0.61 -6.65
N ILE A 122 -8.20 0.02 -6.41
CA ILE A 122 -7.76 -1.18 -7.14
C ILE A 122 -8.70 -2.36 -6.88
N MET A 123 -8.87 -2.75 -5.63
CA MET A 123 -9.80 -3.78 -5.19
C MET A 123 -11.10 -3.13 -4.66
N PRO A 124 -12.27 -3.77 -4.83
CA PRO A 124 -13.50 -3.35 -4.16
C PRO A 124 -13.31 -3.27 -2.64
N VAL A 125 -13.82 -2.20 -2.03
CA VAL A 125 -13.58 -1.87 -0.61
C VAL A 125 -13.99 -3.01 0.33
N ASN A 126 -15.15 -3.64 0.09
CA ASN A 126 -15.64 -4.72 0.96
C ASN A 126 -14.68 -5.92 0.98
N VAL A 127 -14.18 -6.32 -0.19
CA VAL A 127 -13.23 -7.43 -0.30
C VAL A 127 -11.89 -7.03 0.32
N PHE A 128 -11.41 -5.81 0.04
CA PHE A 128 -10.15 -5.32 0.59
C PHE A 128 -10.16 -5.26 2.12
N MET A 129 -11.19 -4.68 2.72
CA MET A 129 -11.26 -4.49 4.17
C MET A 129 -11.40 -5.81 4.92
N ASP A 130 -12.17 -6.77 4.39
CA ASP A 130 -12.25 -8.10 4.99
C ASP A 130 -10.92 -8.85 4.88
N THR A 131 -10.26 -8.75 3.74
CA THR A 131 -8.91 -9.33 3.55
C THR A 131 -7.91 -8.68 4.51
N ASP A 132 -7.86 -7.35 4.58
CA ASP A 132 -6.94 -6.60 5.45
C ASP A 132 -7.14 -6.94 6.93
N ARG A 133 -8.40 -7.14 7.35
CA ARG A 133 -8.76 -7.63 8.69
C ARG A 133 -8.14 -9.00 8.96
N ILE A 134 -8.32 -9.98 8.06
CA ILE A 134 -7.79 -11.34 8.23
C ILE A 134 -6.25 -11.33 8.26
N LEU A 135 -5.63 -10.61 7.33
CA LEU A 135 -4.16 -10.48 7.27
C LEU A 135 -3.61 -9.82 8.54
N GLY A 136 -4.25 -8.74 8.99
CA GLY A 136 -3.87 -8.02 10.20
C GLY A 136 -3.93 -8.89 11.46
N THR A 137 -4.98 -9.71 11.61
CA THR A 137 -5.10 -10.65 12.74
C THR A 137 -3.90 -11.60 12.81
N LYS A 138 -3.60 -12.30 11.70
CA LYS A 138 -2.47 -13.25 11.66
C LYS A 138 -1.12 -12.56 11.90
N LEU A 139 -0.92 -11.36 11.34
CA LEU A 139 0.31 -10.59 11.56
C LEU A 139 0.49 -10.22 13.04
N MET A 140 -0.59 -9.81 13.71
CA MET A 140 -0.54 -9.49 15.15
C MET A 140 -0.26 -10.72 15.99
N GLU A 141 -0.87 -11.87 15.69
CA GLU A 141 -0.59 -13.14 16.39
C GLU A 141 0.90 -13.50 16.32
N LEU A 142 1.49 -13.43 15.12
CA LEU A 142 2.91 -13.76 14.90
C LEU A 142 3.85 -12.75 15.56
N ARG A 143 3.50 -11.45 15.55
CA ARG A 143 4.36 -10.42 16.15
C ARG A 143 4.30 -10.41 17.67
N ASN A 144 3.14 -10.67 18.25
CA ASN A 144 2.91 -10.50 19.70
C ASN A 144 3.28 -11.75 20.51
N THR A 145 3.45 -12.90 19.87
CA THR A 145 4.03 -14.08 20.52
C THR A 145 5.48 -13.78 20.90
N ASP A 146 5.80 -13.97 22.18
CA ASP A 146 7.14 -13.75 22.75
C ASP A 146 7.75 -12.38 22.40
N TYR A 147 6.91 -11.34 22.39
CA TYR A 147 7.27 -9.99 21.92
C TYR A 147 8.55 -9.43 22.55
N TYR A 148 8.81 -9.74 23.83
CA TYR A 148 9.96 -9.25 24.59
C TYR A 148 11.13 -10.25 24.69
N ALA A 149 11.07 -11.39 23.99
CA ALA A 149 12.11 -12.41 24.07
C ALA A 149 13.43 -11.95 23.43
N LEU A 150 13.38 -11.08 22.42
CA LEU A 150 14.57 -10.50 21.80
C LEU A 150 15.01 -9.24 22.53
N SER A 151 16.32 -9.11 22.77
CA SER A 151 16.89 -7.84 23.21
C SER A 151 16.81 -6.79 22.10
N LEU A 152 16.89 -5.51 22.47
CA LEU A 152 16.92 -4.42 21.49
C LEU A 152 18.08 -4.54 20.50
N GLU A 153 19.22 -5.07 20.93
CA GLU A 153 20.39 -5.28 20.07
C GLU A 153 20.12 -6.34 18.99
N GLN A 154 19.47 -7.44 19.37
CA GLN A 154 19.08 -8.49 18.43
C GLN A 154 18.02 -7.98 17.45
N LEU A 155 17.00 -7.29 17.96
CA LEU A 155 15.93 -6.74 17.13
C LEU A 155 16.45 -5.71 16.10
N ARG A 156 17.42 -4.87 16.48
CA ARG A 156 18.08 -3.94 15.54
C ARG A 156 18.77 -4.68 14.38
N LYS A 157 19.45 -5.79 14.68
CA LYS A 157 20.10 -6.63 13.67
C LYS A 157 19.08 -7.31 12.76
N GLU A 158 18.03 -7.91 13.33
CA GLU A 158 16.97 -8.57 12.55
C GLU A 158 16.22 -7.59 11.64
N ARG A 159 15.93 -6.38 12.14
CA ARG A 159 15.29 -5.33 11.34
C ARG A 159 16.22 -4.74 10.27
N GLY A 160 17.54 -4.89 10.43
CA GLY A 160 18.55 -4.39 9.50
C GLY A 160 18.78 -2.89 9.56
N VAL A 161 18.60 -2.25 10.72
CA VAL A 161 18.80 -0.80 10.86
C VAL A 161 20.28 -0.44 10.92
N LYS A 162 20.66 0.68 10.30
CA LYS A 162 21.95 1.34 10.56
C LYS A 162 21.82 2.20 11.81
N VAL A 163 22.47 1.78 12.90
CA VAL A 163 22.48 2.55 14.14
C VAL A 163 23.38 3.79 13.96
N ILE A 164 22.81 4.99 14.13
CA ILE A 164 23.55 6.26 13.98
C ILE A 164 24.15 6.72 15.32
N ALA A 165 23.36 6.64 16.40
CA ALA A 165 23.79 6.98 17.74
C ALA A 165 22.99 6.15 18.76
N LEU A 166 23.60 5.87 19.90
CA LEU A 166 22.93 5.31 21.08
C LEU A 166 23.21 6.26 22.24
N GLN A 167 22.15 6.85 22.78
CA GLN A 167 22.21 7.62 24.01
C GLN A 167 21.69 6.74 25.15
N SER A 168 22.48 6.65 26.20
CA SER A 168 22.17 5.97 27.46
C SER A 168 21.46 6.89 28.43
#